data_AF-A0A089HYE9-F1
#
_entry.id   AF-A0A089HYE9-F1
#
_cell.length_a   1.000
_cell.length_b   1.000
_cell.length_c   1.000
_cell.angle_alpha   90.00
_cell.angle_beta   90.00
_cell.angle_gamma   90.00
#
_symmetry.space_group_name_H-M   'P 1'
#
loop_
_entity.id
_entity.type
_entity.pdbx_description
1 polymer ?
#
loop_
_entity_poly.entity_id
_entity_poly.type
_entity_poly.pdbx_seq_one_letter_code
_entity_poly.pdbx_strand_id
1 'polypeptide(L)' 'MWVDRSAIADQHVTASTQEVMRHYLETGIHNNHVYVGSLHSFHGEPAMGWNVLEDWEGNNL' A
#
# COMPACT_ATOMS: atom_id res chain seq x y z
N MET A 1 -11.97 -6.33 -17.16
CA MET A 1 -10.94 -5.59 -17.90
C MET A 1 -9.65 -5.68 -17.10
N TRP A 2 -8.55 -6.05 -17.74
CA TRP A 2 -7.21 -5.98 -17.12
C TRP A 2 -6.56 -4.64 -17.51
N VAL A 3 -5.78 -4.06 -16.61
CA VAL A 3 -5.13 -2.75 -16.81
C VAL A 3 -3.64 -2.89 -16.56
N ASP A 4 -2.82 -2.22 -17.36
CA ASP A 4 -1.38 -2.18 -17.13
C ASP A 4 -1.06 -1.41 -15.85
N ARG A 5 -0.08 -1.90 -15.09
CA ARG A 5 0.37 -1.25 -13.85
C ARG A 5 0.86 0.19 -14.07
N SER A 6 1.43 0.50 -15.23
CA SER A 6 1.92 1.85 -15.54
C SER A 6 0.77 2.85 -15.74
N ALA A 7 -0.44 2.35 -16.04
CA ALA A 7 -1.61 3.18 -16.29
C ALA A 7 -2.45 3.42 -15.03
N ILE A 8 -2.03 2.94 -13.86
CA ILE A 8 -2.79 3.04 -12.59
C ILE A 8 -2.97 4.49 -12.15
N ALA A 9 -1.97 5.35 -12.38
CA ALA A 9 -2.02 6.77 -12.05
C ALA A 9 -3.09 7.51 -12.87
N ASP A 10 -3.37 7.02 -14.08
CA ASP A 10 -4.36 7.59 -15.00
C ASP A 10 -5.76 7.00 -14.82
N GLN A 11 -5.94 6.03 -13.90
CA GLN A 11 -7.26 5.49 -13.59
C GLN A 11 -8.01 6.39 -12.60
N HIS A 12 -9.32 6.54 -12.83
CA HIS A 12 -10.24 7.16 -11.87
C HIS A 12 -10.53 6.22 -10.70
N VAL A 13 -9.56 6.07 -9.81
CA VAL A 13 -9.66 5.27 -8.58
C VAL A 13 -9.50 6.15 -7.34
N THR A 14 -9.82 5.61 -6.17
CA THR A 14 -9.67 6.32 -4.90
C THR A 14 -8.19 6.52 -4.55
N ALA A 15 -7.89 7.56 -3.76
CA ALA A 15 -6.54 7.79 -3.25
C ALA A 15 -5.98 6.55 -2.52
N SER A 16 -6.80 5.87 -1.71
CA SER A 16 -6.39 4.61 -1.05
C SER A 16 -5.95 3.52 -2.04
N THR A 17 -6.63 3.41 -3.18
CA THR A 17 -6.28 2.43 -4.21
C THR A 17 -4.96 2.79 -4.89
N GLN A 18 -4.75 4.07 -5.20
CA GLN A 18 -3.49 4.55 -5.76
C GLN A 18 -2.32 4.27 -4.80
N GLU A 19 -2.53 4.53 -3.51
CA GLU A 19 -1.56 4.29 -2.45
C GLU A 19 -1.19 2.80 -2.28
N VAL A 20 -2.19 1.90 -2.27
CA VAL A 20 -1.96 0.45 -2.20
C VAL A 20 -1.14 -0.02 -3.41
N MET A 21 -1.50 0.43 -4.61
CA MET A 21 -0.79 0.02 -5.83
C MET A 21 0.64 0.55 -5.86
N ARG A 22 0.86 1.80 -5.45
CA ARG A 22 2.20 2.36 -5.30
C ARG A 22 3.03 1.56 -4.31
N HIS A 23 2.52 1.33 -3.10
CA HIS A 23 3.23 0.58 -2.06
C HIS A 23 3.57 -0.85 -2.49
N TYR A 24 2.63 -1.53 -3.16
CA TYR A 24 2.86 -2.86 -3.70
C TYR A 24 4.00 -2.87 -4.73
N LEU A 25 3.98 -1.94 -5.70
CA LEU A 25 4.99 -1.87 -6.76
C LEU A 25 6.37 -1.46 -6.26
N GLU A 26 6.44 -0.56 -5.26
CA GLU A 26 7.71 -0.06 -4.71
C GLU A 26 8.33 -1.03 -3.70
N THR A 27 7.51 -1.72 -2.90
CA THR A 27 7.98 -2.49 -1.73
C THR A 27 7.40 -3.91 -1.69
N GLY A 28 6.08 -4.06 -1.83
CA GLY A 28 5.38 -5.33 -1.59
C GLY A 28 5.73 -6.47 -2.55
N ILE A 29 6.10 -6.18 -3.81
CA ILE A 29 6.46 -7.22 -4.79
C ILE A 29 7.74 -8.00 -4.44
N HIS A 30 8.53 -7.51 -3.49
CA HIS A 30 9.86 -8.03 -3.17
C HIS A 30 9.91 -8.81 -1.85
N ASN A 31 8.78 -9.00 -1.16
CA ASN A 31 8.71 -9.70 0.12
C ASN A 31 7.33 -10.32 0.34
N ASN A 32 7.21 -11.04 1.46
CA ASN A 32 5.96 -11.69 1.90
C ASN A 32 5.39 -11.03 3.17
N HIS A 33 5.75 -9.77 3.43
CA HIS A 33 5.21 -9.07 4.59
C HIS A 33 3.73 -8.75 4.39
N VAL A 34 2.98 -8.77 5.49
CA VAL A 34 1.63 -8.23 5.52
C VAL A 34 1.73 -6.78 5.94
N TYR A 35 1.07 -5.88 5.23
CA TYR A 35 1.09 -4.44 5.53
C TYR A 35 -0.29 -3.97 5.95
N VAL A 36 -0.31 -3.10 6.96
CA VAL A 36 -1.49 -2.33 7.35
C VAL A 36 -1.25 -0.85 7.04
N GLY A 37 -2.26 -0.22 6.45
CA GLY A 37 -2.20 1.16 6.00
C GLY A 37 -3.24 2.03 6.67
N SER A 38 -2.87 3.25 7.07
CA SER A 38 -3.79 4.27 7.56
C SER A 38 -3.78 5.49 6.63
N LEU A 39 -4.94 5.77 6.03
CA LEU A 39 -5.14 6.94 5.19
C LEU A 39 -5.71 8.09 6.04
N HIS A 40 -5.09 9.26 5.97
CA HIS A 40 -5.55 10.46 6.64
C HIS A 40 -5.38 11.68 5.75
N SER A 41 -6.04 12.80 6.09
CA SER A 41 -5.80 14.08 5.43
C SER A 41 -4.60 14.76 6.07
N PHE A 42 -3.64 15.18 5.25
CA PHE A 42 -2.47 15.95 5.62
C PHE A 42 -2.38 17.17 4.72
N HIS A 43 -2.61 18.36 5.30
CA HIS A 43 -2.70 19.63 4.56
C HIS A 43 -3.72 19.63 3.39
N GLY A 44 -4.83 18.92 3.54
CA GLY A 44 -5.86 18.82 2.51
C GLY A 44 -5.60 17.74 1.46
N GLU A 45 -4.41 17.13 1.47
CA GLU A 45 -4.04 16.03 0.58
C GLU A 45 -4.13 14.69 1.31
N PRO A 46 -4.44 13.58 0.62
CA PRO A 46 -4.40 12.24 1.20
C PRO A 46 -2.96 11.82 1.49
N ALA A 47 -2.70 11.35 2.71
CA ALA A 47 -1.42 10.80 3.14
C ALA A 47 -1.62 9.40 3.75
N MET A 48 -0.75 8.46 3.36
CA MET A 48 -0.81 7.07 3.78
C MET A 48 0.39 6.74 4.69
N GLY A 49 0.11 6.21 5.87
CA GLY A 49 1.13 5.59 6.73
C GLY A 49 1.07 4.07 6.58
N TRP A 50 2.23 3.42 6.46
CA TRP A 50 2.34 1.95 6.35
C TRP A 50 3.10 1.37 7.53
N ASN A 51 2.64 0.23 8.03
CA ASN A 51 3.35 -0.59 9.00
C ASN A 51 3.32 -2.06 8.57
N VAL A 52 4.39 -2.79 8.87
CA VAL A 52 4.41 -4.25 8.72
C VAL A 52 3.65 -4.85 9.89
N LEU A 53 2.72 -5.75 9.58
CA LEU A 53 2.04 -6.58 10.56
C LEU A 53 2.86 -7.85 10.75
N GLU A 54 3.54 -7.91 11.88
CA GLU A 54 4.33 -9.07 12.29
C GLU A 54 3.50 -9.96 13.22
N ASP A 55 3.85 -11.25 13.26
CA ASP A 55 3.29 -12.13 14.27
C ASP A 55 3.77 -11.70 15.66
N TRP A 56 2.81 -11.57 16.58
CA TRP A 56 3.02 -11.17 17.95
C TRP A 56 3.71 -12.26 18.79
N GLU A 57 3.72 -13.52 18.33
CA GLU A 57 4.44 -14.62 18.97
C GLU A 57 5.95 -14.66 18.64
N GLY A 58 6.41 -13.75 17.77
CA GLY A 58 7.82 -13.44 17.52
C GLY A 58 8.74 -14.65 17.48
N ASN A 59 8.80 -15.37 16.34
CA ASN A 59 9.81 -16.38 15.96
C ASN A 59 10.76 -16.84 17.09
N ASN A 60 10.22 -17.50 18.12
CA ASN A 60 11.00 -18.24 19.10
C ASN A 60 11.07 -19.69 18.58
N LEU A 61 11.91 -19.91 17.57
CA LEU A 61 12.41 -21.22 17.19
C LEU A 61 13.88 -21.33 17.57
#